data_AF-A0A0J9T0V1-F1
#
_entry.id   AF-A0A0J9T0V1-F1
#
_cell.length_a   1.000
_cell.length_b   1.000
_cell.length_c   1.000
_cell.angle_alpha   90.00
_cell.angle_beta   90.00
_cell.angle_gamma   90.00
#
_symmetry.space_group_name_H-M   'P 1'
#
loop_
_entity.id
_entity.type
_entity.pdbx_description
1 polymer ?
#
loop_
_entity_poly.entity_id
_entity_poly.type
_entity_poly.pdbx_seq_one_letter_code
_entity_poly.pdbx_strand_id
1 'polypeptide(L)'
;MADILGKDDLEELESKFLYYQKFNKAKSSDCSYDFPYKDIKDKIQQYVKDEKISEELVNGICSFNNAYKEDFCNTLCDYFYYWIGDKIYNLVNSEEDFAKTIDTIYTKLNTHVEQAKCKCYSKHETNENFENVKIAYEYYNDYDTLEEHLKTNKKLCDADYNKYLINADKTYNSVFNECVNDDGPQYCIQLKKFIPEFPYNRLSSLQLGSFFRRNLGKNKVMDHTMNSSMIGAIGGDIYNNDQSYIGRHRYNLSYSPE
;
A
#
# COMPACT_ATOMS: atom_id res chain seq x y z
N MET A 1 -25.15 9.22 9.55
CA MET A 1 -26.09 8.44 8.71
C MET A 1 -25.31 7.26 8.15
N ALA A 2 -25.95 6.30 7.49
CA ALA A 2 -25.18 5.27 6.76
C ALA A 2 -25.00 5.79 5.35
N ASP A 3 -23.74 5.93 4.92
CA ASP A 3 -23.39 6.46 3.61
C ASP A 3 -23.04 5.31 2.67
N ILE A 4 -23.03 5.57 1.36
CA ILE A 4 -22.67 4.55 0.36
C ILE A 4 -21.15 4.59 0.21
N LEU A 5 -20.46 3.55 0.69
CA LEU A 5 -19.01 3.42 0.52
C LEU A 5 -18.65 3.36 -0.97
N GLY A 6 -17.65 4.11 -1.38
CA GLY A 6 -17.16 4.16 -2.75
C GLY A 6 -15.64 4.23 -2.84
N LYS A 7 -15.16 4.65 -4.01
CA LYS A 7 -13.72 4.69 -4.30
C LYS A 7 -12.94 5.57 -3.31
N ASP A 8 -13.50 6.69 -2.88
CA ASP A 8 -12.82 7.62 -1.97
C ASP A 8 -12.59 6.96 -0.59
N ASP A 9 -13.53 6.18 -0.08
CA ASP A 9 -13.36 5.39 1.16
C ASP A 9 -12.24 4.34 1.03
N LEU A 10 -11.98 3.82 -0.19
CA LEU A 10 -10.84 2.94 -0.41
C LEU A 10 -9.50 3.68 -0.38
N GLU A 11 -9.48 4.99 -0.62
CA GLU A 11 -8.27 5.83 -0.53
C GLU A 11 -7.94 6.21 0.91
N GLU A 12 -8.88 6.00 1.84
CA GLU A 12 -8.71 6.19 3.29
C GLU A 12 -8.17 4.95 4.01
N LEU A 13 -8.03 3.81 3.31
CA LEU A 13 -7.39 2.61 3.87
C LEU A 13 -5.96 2.91 4.32
N GLU A 14 -5.54 2.25 5.40
CA GLU A 14 -4.27 2.54 6.06
C GLU A 14 -3.09 2.40 5.09
N SER A 15 -3.06 1.31 4.32
CA SER A 15 -2.07 1.05 3.26
C SER A 15 -1.87 2.24 2.33
N LYS A 16 -2.98 2.82 1.83
CA LYS A 16 -2.95 3.90 0.84
C LYS A 16 -2.71 5.25 1.49
N PHE A 17 -3.47 5.56 2.53
CA PHE A 17 -3.50 6.87 3.15
C PHE A 17 -2.23 7.15 3.96
N LEU A 18 -1.80 6.22 4.81
CA LEU A 18 -0.65 6.44 5.69
C LEU A 18 0.68 6.13 5.02
N TYR A 19 0.75 5.12 4.16
CA TYR A 19 2.02 4.63 3.62
C TYR A 19 2.23 5.02 2.16
N TYR A 20 1.41 4.55 1.21
CA TYR A 20 1.66 4.82 -0.22
C TYR A 20 1.58 6.30 -0.59
N GLN A 21 0.68 7.08 0.02
CA GLN A 21 0.64 8.53 -0.20
C GLN A 21 1.97 9.22 0.16
N LYS A 22 2.72 8.73 1.16
CA LYS A 22 4.01 9.32 1.52
C LYS A 22 5.00 9.20 0.39
N PHE A 23 5.10 8.02 -0.22
CA PHE A 23 6.01 7.77 -1.34
C PHE A 23 5.55 8.50 -2.59
N ASN A 24 4.24 8.47 -2.89
CA ASN A 24 3.66 9.13 -4.07
C ASN A 24 3.81 10.66 -4.05
N LYS A 25 3.85 11.28 -2.86
CA LYS A 25 3.99 12.73 -2.69
C LYS A 25 5.44 13.18 -2.50
N ALA A 26 6.37 12.24 -2.35
CA ALA A 26 7.76 12.54 -2.08
C ALA A 26 8.44 13.26 -3.25
N LYS A 27 9.38 14.13 -2.93
CA LYS A 27 10.11 14.97 -3.89
C LYS A 27 11.60 14.99 -3.58
N SER A 28 12.38 15.42 -4.56
CA SER A 28 13.82 15.59 -4.41
C SER A 28 14.18 16.62 -3.34
N SER A 29 13.28 17.56 -3.03
CA SER A 29 13.43 18.52 -1.94
C SER A 29 13.35 17.90 -0.55
N ASP A 30 12.81 16.68 -0.43
CA ASP A 30 12.74 15.95 0.84
C ASP A 30 14.07 15.26 1.16
N CYS A 31 15.00 15.23 0.21
CA CYS A 31 16.33 14.66 0.39
C CYS A 31 17.19 15.56 1.28
N SER A 32 18.07 14.95 2.09
CA SER A 32 19.12 15.71 2.77
C SER A 32 20.09 16.33 1.76
N TYR A 33 20.75 17.43 2.16
CA TYR A 33 21.65 18.17 1.28
C TYR A 33 22.78 17.30 0.69
N ASP A 34 23.34 16.39 1.50
CA ASP A 34 24.43 15.50 1.10
C ASP A 34 23.94 14.19 0.43
N PHE A 35 22.64 14.06 0.18
CA PHE A 35 22.07 12.88 -0.47
C PHE A 35 22.53 12.82 -1.94
N PRO A 36 23.20 11.73 -2.38
CA PRO A 36 23.73 11.63 -3.74
C PRO A 36 22.61 11.25 -4.73
N TYR A 37 21.66 12.17 -4.90
CA TYR A 37 20.40 11.95 -5.63
C TYR A 37 20.64 11.42 -7.04
N LYS A 38 21.48 12.13 -7.80
CA LYS A 38 21.75 11.79 -9.20
C LYS A 38 22.39 10.41 -9.34
N ASP A 39 23.41 10.12 -8.53
CA ASP A 39 24.13 8.85 -8.60
C ASP A 39 23.23 7.66 -8.26
N ILE A 40 22.34 7.82 -7.28
CA ILE A 40 21.38 6.76 -6.91
C ILE A 40 20.34 6.60 -8.04
N LYS A 41 19.82 7.70 -8.60
CA LYS A 41 18.86 7.67 -9.71
C LYS A 41 19.45 6.95 -10.91
N ASP A 42 20.65 7.36 -11.32
CA ASP A 42 21.35 6.80 -12.47
C ASP A 42 21.65 5.30 -12.25
N LYS A 43 21.94 4.87 -11.01
CA LYS A 43 22.12 3.45 -10.68
C LYS A 43 20.81 2.65 -10.76
N ILE A 44 19.70 3.17 -10.24
CA ILE A 44 18.38 2.51 -10.35
C ILE A 44 17.96 2.40 -11.83
N GLN A 45 18.21 3.45 -12.61
CA GLN A 45 17.87 3.50 -14.03
C GLN A 45 18.58 2.42 -14.87
N GLN A 46 19.74 1.93 -14.43
CA GLN A 46 20.42 0.81 -15.11
C GLN A 46 19.60 -0.48 -15.09
N TYR A 47 18.81 -0.70 -14.03
CA TYR A 47 17.97 -1.89 -13.87
C TYR A 47 16.55 -1.66 -14.42
N VAL A 48 15.93 -0.55 -14.03
CA VAL A 48 14.52 -0.24 -14.37
C VAL A 48 14.36 0.25 -15.82
N LYS A 49 15.37 0.92 -16.37
CA LYS A 49 15.38 1.48 -17.74
C LYS A 49 14.24 2.47 -18.03
N ASP A 50 13.65 3.05 -16.99
CA ASP A 50 12.64 4.12 -17.07
C ASP A 50 13.09 5.30 -16.20
N GLU A 51 13.28 6.46 -16.82
CA GLU A 51 13.78 7.65 -16.12
C GLU A 51 12.79 8.17 -15.08
N LYS A 52 11.50 8.19 -15.41
CA LYS A 52 10.46 8.73 -14.53
C LYS A 52 10.29 7.85 -13.30
N ILE A 53 10.25 6.53 -13.49
CA ILE A 53 10.15 5.58 -12.38
C ILE A 53 11.41 5.61 -11.53
N SER A 54 12.59 5.74 -12.15
CA SER A 54 13.84 5.90 -11.38
C SER A 54 13.81 7.16 -10.51
N GLU A 55 13.27 8.27 -11.01
CA GLU A 55 13.06 9.49 -10.23
C GLU A 55 12.07 9.28 -9.07
N GLU A 56 10.92 8.66 -9.34
CA GLU A 56 9.92 8.33 -8.31
C GLU A 56 10.53 7.47 -7.19
N LEU A 57 11.31 6.43 -7.54
CA LEU A 57 11.94 5.53 -6.58
C LEU A 57 12.97 6.24 -5.68
N VAL A 58 13.79 7.16 -6.24
CA VAL A 58 14.73 7.95 -5.45
C VAL A 58 14.02 8.94 -4.53
N ASN A 59 12.96 9.60 -5.02
CA ASN A 59 12.10 10.44 -4.17
C ASN A 59 11.51 9.62 -3.02
N GLY A 60 11.10 8.39 -3.29
CA GLY A 60 10.64 7.44 -2.28
C GLY A 60 11.65 7.23 -1.15
N ILE A 61 12.96 7.10 -1.45
CA ILE A 61 14.02 7.03 -0.43
C ILE A 61 14.02 8.30 0.43
N CYS A 62 13.89 9.47 -0.19
CA CYS A 62 13.95 10.74 0.52
C CYS A 62 12.76 10.98 1.48
N SER A 63 11.62 10.33 1.25
CA SER A 63 10.46 10.37 2.15
C SER A 63 10.76 9.89 3.59
N PHE A 64 11.86 9.14 3.76
CA PHE A 64 12.34 8.61 5.04
C PHE A 64 13.20 9.60 5.85
N ASN A 65 13.53 10.78 5.32
CA ASN A 65 14.30 11.79 6.08
C ASN A 65 13.52 12.44 7.23
N ASN A 66 12.20 12.25 7.24
CA ASN A 66 11.33 12.65 8.35
C ASN A 66 11.56 11.75 9.58
N ALA A 67 11.46 12.33 10.78
CA ALA A 67 11.56 11.56 12.00
C ALA A 67 10.27 10.75 12.22
N TYR A 68 10.42 9.44 12.34
CA TYR A 68 9.31 8.51 12.60
C TYR A 68 9.57 7.73 13.89
N LYS A 69 8.49 7.21 14.48
CA LYS A 69 8.60 6.22 15.56
C LYS A 69 9.06 4.88 14.97
N GLU A 70 9.78 4.08 15.76
CA GLU A 70 10.34 2.80 15.32
C GLU A 70 9.29 1.84 14.74
N ASP A 71 8.17 1.63 15.43
CA ASP A 71 7.08 0.76 14.94
C ASP A 71 6.55 1.24 13.59
N PHE A 72 6.37 2.56 13.44
CA PHE A 72 5.93 3.16 12.19
C PHE A 72 6.97 2.96 11.08
N CYS A 73 8.27 3.06 11.39
CA CYS A 73 9.33 2.79 10.43
C CYS A 73 9.26 1.36 9.92
N ASN A 74 9.12 0.36 10.80
CA ASN A 74 9.08 -1.04 10.40
C ASN A 74 7.95 -1.30 9.41
N THR A 75 6.74 -0.82 9.73
CA THR A 75 5.59 -0.94 8.82
C THR A 75 5.78 -0.12 7.55
N LEU A 76 6.33 1.09 7.63
CA LEU A 76 6.64 1.93 6.46
C LEU A 76 7.65 1.25 5.53
N CYS A 77 8.69 0.60 6.06
CA CYS A 77 9.63 -0.20 5.27
C CYS A 77 8.89 -1.31 4.52
N ASP A 78 8.02 -2.05 5.21
CA ASP A 78 7.27 -3.14 4.60
C ASP A 78 6.37 -2.66 3.45
N TYR A 79 5.66 -1.54 3.63
CA TYR A 79 4.91 -0.94 2.52
C TYR A 79 5.82 -0.36 1.42
N PHE A 80 7.02 0.10 1.75
CA PHE A 80 7.96 0.59 0.75
C PHE A 80 8.42 -0.54 -0.19
N TYR A 81 8.59 -1.76 0.31
CA TYR A 81 8.84 -2.94 -0.52
C TYR A 81 7.75 -3.13 -1.58
N TYR A 82 6.49 -3.19 -1.14
CA TYR A 82 5.36 -3.39 -2.04
C TYR A 82 5.15 -2.22 -3.00
N TRP A 83 5.42 -1.00 -2.55
CA TRP A 83 5.35 0.18 -3.40
C TRP A 83 6.43 0.19 -4.50
N ILE A 84 7.69 -0.16 -4.16
CA ILE A 84 8.77 -0.30 -5.16
C ILE A 84 8.39 -1.39 -6.16
N GLY A 85 8.01 -2.56 -5.67
CA GLY A 85 7.68 -3.70 -6.51
C GLY A 85 6.53 -3.39 -7.48
N ASP A 86 5.47 -2.70 -7.04
CA ASP A 86 4.35 -2.27 -7.88
C ASP A 86 4.79 -1.39 -9.06
N LYS A 87 5.79 -0.52 -8.85
CA LYS A 87 6.35 0.31 -9.92
C LYS A 87 7.15 -0.49 -10.94
N ILE A 88 7.92 -1.46 -10.49
CA ILE A 88 8.94 -2.10 -11.33
C ILE A 88 8.52 -3.46 -11.87
N TYR A 89 7.54 -4.13 -11.27
CA TYR A 89 7.18 -5.53 -11.55
C TYR A 89 6.92 -5.79 -13.03
N ASN A 90 6.19 -4.89 -13.69
CA ASN A 90 5.87 -4.99 -15.13
C ASN A 90 6.88 -4.27 -16.05
N LEU A 91 7.94 -3.66 -15.49
CA LEU A 91 8.95 -2.91 -16.24
C LEU A 91 10.27 -3.67 -16.37
N VAL A 92 10.71 -4.33 -15.30
CA VAL A 92 11.96 -5.08 -15.30
C VAL A 92 11.79 -6.41 -16.02
N ASN A 93 12.83 -6.83 -16.75
CA ASN A 93 12.76 -7.99 -17.64
C ASN A 93 13.22 -9.31 -16.98
N SER A 94 13.68 -9.23 -15.73
CA SER A 94 14.23 -10.38 -14.99
C SER A 94 14.02 -10.24 -13.50
N GLU A 95 13.94 -11.37 -12.80
CA GLU A 95 13.95 -11.44 -11.32
C GLU A 95 15.24 -10.82 -10.75
N GLU A 96 16.37 -10.96 -11.45
CA GLU A 96 17.64 -10.34 -11.07
C GLU A 96 17.58 -8.81 -11.05
N ASP A 97 16.99 -8.18 -12.09
CA ASP A 97 16.84 -6.72 -12.13
C ASP A 97 15.84 -6.23 -11.07
N PHE A 98 14.78 -7.00 -10.80
CA PHE A 98 13.83 -6.73 -9.73
C PHE A 98 14.54 -6.70 -8.36
N ALA A 99 15.28 -7.76 -8.04
CA ALA A 99 16.03 -7.91 -6.80
C ALA A 99 17.10 -6.81 -6.65
N LYS A 100 17.93 -6.58 -7.68
CA LYS A 100 18.97 -5.54 -7.67
C LYS A 100 18.40 -4.14 -7.46
N THR A 101 17.21 -3.87 -7.99
CA THR A 101 16.53 -2.58 -7.81
C THR A 101 16.16 -2.38 -6.34
N ILE A 102 15.45 -3.36 -5.75
CA ILE A 102 15.05 -3.31 -4.33
C ILE A 102 16.27 -3.24 -3.42
N ASP A 103 17.26 -4.10 -3.62
CA ASP A 103 18.47 -4.13 -2.79
C ASP A 103 19.26 -2.83 -2.88
N THR A 104 19.35 -2.24 -4.08
CA THR A 104 19.98 -0.93 -4.26
C THR A 104 19.24 0.15 -3.48
N ILE A 105 17.91 0.18 -3.56
CA ILE A 105 17.08 1.16 -2.85
C ILE A 105 17.25 1.03 -1.34
N TYR A 106 17.09 -0.18 -0.79
CA TYR A 106 17.19 -0.43 0.65
C TYR A 106 18.61 -0.16 1.18
N THR A 107 19.63 -0.54 0.42
CA THR A 107 21.03 -0.21 0.77
C THR A 107 21.23 1.29 0.85
N LYS A 108 20.73 2.05 -0.12
CA LYS A 108 20.89 3.50 -0.18
C LYS A 108 20.07 4.22 0.88
N LEU A 109 18.87 3.73 1.17
CA LEU A 109 18.07 4.18 2.30
C LEU A 109 18.87 4.05 3.60
N ASN A 110 19.36 2.87 3.94
CA ASN A 110 20.13 2.65 5.18
C ASN A 110 21.47 3.41 5.26
N THR A 111 22.05 3.76 4.10
CA THR A 111 23.34 4.47 4.04
C THR A 111 23.16 5.97 4.22
N HIS A 112 22.10 6.55 3.66
CA HIS A 112 21.96 8.00 3.53
C HIS A 112 20.83 8.60 4.33
N VAL A 113 19.87 7.80 4.79
CA VAL A 113 18.87 8.21 5.77
C VAL A 113 19.46 8.00 7.16
N GLU A 114 19.42 9.05 7.97
CA GLU A 114 20.09 9.13 9.27
C GLU A 114 19.79 7.93 10.17
N GLN A 115 20.85 7.38 10.79
CA GLN A 115 20.83 6.09 11.52
C GLN A 115 19.81 6.01 12.67
N ALA A 116 19.28 7.13 13.14
CA ALA A 116 18.30 7.22 14.23
C ALA A 116 16.84 7.32 13.76
N LYS A 117 16.56 7.36 12.44
CA LYS A 117 15.20 7.56 11.91
C LYS A 117 14.53 6.24 11.56
N CYS A 118 14.92 5.56 10.47
CA CYS A 118 14.41 4.24 10.08
C CYS A 118 15.55 3.34 9.58
N LYS A 119 15.62 2.09 10.04
CA LYS A 119 16.51 1.06 9.48
C LYS A 119 15.68 0.01 8.76
N CYS A 120 15.61 0.12 7.43
CA CYS A 120 14.82 -0.78 6.60
C CYS A 120 15.70 -1.91 6.08
N TYR A 121 15.42 -3.15 6.42
CA TYR A 121 16.07 -4.30 5.79
C TYR A 121 15.16 -4.87 4.71
N SER A 122 15.73 -5.12 3.52
CA SER A 122 15.00 -5.80 2.46
C SER A 122 14.62 -7.20 2.95
N LYS A 123 13.34 -7.55 2.83
CA LYS A 123 12.80 -8.89 3.08
C LYS A 123 12.54 -9.64 1.77
N HIS A 124 13.15 -9.19 0.68
CA HIS A 124 12.96 -9.76 -0.65
C HIS A 124 13.52 -11.18 -0.74
N GLU A 125 12.72 -12.08 -1.30
CA GLU A 125 13.11 -13.45 -1.65
C GLU A 125 12.79 -13.77 -3.12
N THR A 126 11.67 -13.28 -3.65
CA THR A 126 11.26 -13.53 -5.03
C THR A 126 10.21 -12.50 -5.49
N ASN A 127 10.14 -12.29 -6.81
CA ASN A 127 9.02 -11.56 -7.43
C ASN A 127 7.90 -12.49 -7.93
N GLU A 128 8.01 -13.81 -7.73
CA GLU A 128 6.95 -14.75 -8.06
C GLU A 128 5.63 -14.35 -7.37
N ASN A 129 4.54 -14.36 -8.13
CA ASN A 129 3.19 -14.07 -7.61
C ASN A 129 3.05 -12.71 -6.89
N PHE A 130 3.94 -11.75 -7.18
CA PHE A 130 4.08 -10.50 -6.43
C PHE A 130 2.76 -9.73 -6.30
N GLU A 131 2.01 -9.54 -7.40
CA GLU A 131 0.75 -8.78 -7.38
C GLU A 131 -0.28 -9.40 -6.43
N ASN A 132 -0.40 -10.74 -6.41
CA ASN A 132 -1.32 -11.44 -5.52
C ASN A 132 -0.87 -11.37 -4.07
N VAL A 133 0.44 -11.52 -3.81
CA VAL A 133 0.99 -11.40 -2.46
C VAL A 133 0.84 -9.97 -1.92
N LYS A 134 1.02 -8.94 -2.77
CA LYS A 134 0.75 -7.55 -2.43
C LYS A 134 -0.70 -7.34 -2.03
N ILE A 135 -1.65 -7.81 -2.84
CA ILE A 135 -3.08 -7.73 -2.51
C ILE A 135 -3.40 -8.44 -1.19
N ALA A 136 -2.83 -9.63 -0.97
CA ALA A 136 -3.05 -10.38 0.27
C ALA A 136 -2.46 -9.65 1.49
N TYR A 137 -1.28 -9.06 1.37
CA TYR A 137 -0.64 -8.25 2.41
C TYR A 137 -1.47 -6.99 2.73
N GLU A 138 -1.89 -6.24 1.70
CA GLU A 138 -2.73 -5.04 1.87
C GLU A 138 -4.05 -5.40 2.53
N TYR A 139 -4.77 -6.40 2.01
CA TYR A 139 -6.04 -6.84 2.57
C TYR A 139 -5.91 -7.32 4.01
N TYR A 140 -4.81 -8.01 4.35
CA TYR A 140 -4.58 -8.48 5.71
C TYR A 140 -4.45 -7.32 6.70
N ASN A 141 -3.70 -6.28 6.32
CA ASN A 141 -3.45 -5.13 7.19
C ASN A 141 -4.63 -4.14 7.21
N ASP A 142 -5.34 -3.97 6.09
CA ASP A 142 -6.50 -3.08 5.99
C ASP A 142 -7.81 -3.73 6.48
N TYR A 143 -7.78 -5.01 6.87
CA TYR A 143 -8.98 -5.80 7.16
C TYR A 143 -9.89 -5.16 8.20
N ASP A 144 -9.32 -4.72 9.32
CA ASP A 144 -10.11 -4.17 10.44
C ASP A 144 -10.80 -2.86 10.02
N THR A 145 -10.13 -2.02 9.23
CA THR A 145 -10.70 -0.80 8.64
C THR A 145 -11.82 -1.12 7.64
N LEU A 146 -11.61 -2.10 6.76
CA LEU A 146 -12.62 -2.56 5.81
C LEU A 146 -13.86 -3.13 6.52
N GLU A 147 -13.67 -3.89 7.59
CA GLU A 147 -14.76 -4.42 8.41
C GLU A 147 -15.54 -3.29 9.09
N GLU A 148 -14.85 -2.29 9.65
CA GLU A 148 -15.46 -1.13 10.28
C GLU A 148 -16.27 -0.28 9.29
N HIS A 149 -15.70 0.01 8.11
CA HIS A 149 -16.40 0.69 7.01
C HIS A 149 -17.74 0.01 6.71
N LEU A 150 -17.70 -1.31 6.51
CA LEU A 150 -18.89 -2.12 6.19
C LEU A 150 -19.91 -2.14 7.34
N LYS A 151 -19.45 -2.24 8.59
CA LYS A 151 -20.32 -2.28 9.77
C LYS A 151 -21.04 -0.95 9.96
N THR A 152 -20.31 0.16 9.93
CA THR A 152 -20.83 1.50 10.16
C THR A 152 -21.79 1.93 9.05
N ASN A 153 -21.51 1.53 7.80
CA ASN A 153 -22.32 1.87 6.64
C ASN A 153 -23.35 0.80 6.26
N LYS A 154 -23.69 -0.12 7.19
CA LYS A 154 -24.72 -1.16 6.99
C LYS A 154 -24.52 -1.98 5.71
N LYS A 155 -23.26 -2.20 5.32
CA LYS A 155 -22.82 -2.88 4.09
C LYS A 155 -23.35 -2.24 2.80
N LEU A 156 -23.64 -0.94 2.82
CA LEU A 156 -23.96 -0.17 1.61
C LEU A 156 -22.66 0.25 0.93
N CYS A 157 -22.49 -0.12 -0.34
CA CYS A 157 -21.34 0.29 -1.13
C CYS A 157 -21.68 0.36 -2.63
N ASP A 158 -20.86 1.08 -3.39
CA ASP A 158 -20.95 1.17 -4.83
C ASP A 158 -20.28 -0.04 -5.54
N ALA A 159 -20.20 0.04 -6.87
CA ALA A 159 -19.62 -1.02 -7.68
C ALA A 159 -18.09 -1.13 -7.54
N ASP A 160 -17.39 -0.02 -7.32
CA ASP A 160 -15.93 0.02 -7.24
C ASP A 160 -15.45 -0.56 -5.91
N TYR A 161 -16.07 -0.17 -4.80
CA TYR A 161 -15.80 -0.73 -3.47
C TYR A 161 -16.09 -2.23 -3.41
N ASN A 162 -17.24 -2.64 -3.99
CA ASN A 162 -17.59 -4.06 -4.08
C ASN A 162 -16.58 -4.85 -4.92
N LYS A 163 -16.17 -4.31 -6.07
CA LYS A 163 -15.18 -4.96 -6.95
C LYS A 163 -13.84 -5.12 -6.23
N TYR A 164 -13.38 -4.11 -5.50
CA TYR A 164 -12.18 -4.18 -4.68
C TYR A 164 -12.29 -5.29 -3.63
N LEU A 165 -13.36 -5.30 -2.83
CA LEU A 165 -13.56 -6.31 -1.78
C LEU A 165 -13.59 -7.74 -2.32
N ILE A 166 -14.34 -8.00 -3.40
CA ILE A 166 -14.41 -9.33 -4.01
C ILE A 166 -13.03 -9.78 -4.48
N ASN A 167 -12.27 -8.89 -5.12
CA ASN A 167 -10.94 -9.21 -5.60
C ASN A 167 -9.97 -9.48 -4.44
N ALA A 168 -9.93 -8.59 -3.46
CA ALA A 168 -9.06 -8.70 -2.30
C ALA A 168 -9.34 -9.97 -1.48
N ASP A 169 -10.62 -10.26 -1.19
CA ASP A 169 -11.02 -11.46 -0.44
C ASP A 169 -10.68 -12.75 -1.20
N LYS A 170 -10.95 -12.79 -2.51
CA LYS A 170 -10.63 -13.96 -3.34
C LYS A 170 -9.12 -14.20 -3.40
N THR A 171 -8.33 -13.15 -3.68
CA THR A 171 -6.87 -13.25 -3.80
C THR A 171 -6.24 -13.62 -2.47
N TYR A 172 -6.65 -12.97 -1.36
CA TYR A 172 -6.21 -13.32 -0.02
C TYR A 172 -6.48 -14.80 0.29
N ASN A 173 -7.69 -15.30 0.04
CA ASN A 173 -8.01 -16.70 0.30
C ASN A 173 -7.17 -17.67 -0.55
N SER A 174 -6.85 -17.32 -1.80
CA SER A 174 -5.94 -18.12 -2.65
C SER A 174 -4.55 -18.20 -2.03
N VAL A 175 -3.95 -17.03 -1.74
CA VAL A 175 -2.62 -16.93 -1.14
C VAL A 175 -2.57 -17.62 0.22
N PHE A 176 -3.60 -17.44 1.06
CA PHE A 176 -3.71 -18.11 2.35
C PHE A 176 -3.68 -19.64 2.22
N ASN A 177 -4.48 -20.19 1.31
CA ASN A 177 -4.53 -21.65 1.10
C ASN A 177 -3.20 -22.21 0.58
N GLU A 178 -2.47 -21.44 -0.22
CA GLU A 178 -1.15 -21.82 -0.75
C GLU A 178 -0.05 -21.69 0.32
N CYS A 179 -0.17 -20.73 1.23
CA CYS A 179 0.86 -20.38 2.22
C CYS A 179 0.61 -20.89 3.65
N VAL A 180 -0.46 -21.65 3.88
CA VAL A 180 -0.78 -22.21 5.21
C VAL A 180 0.25 -23.24 5.68
N ASN A 181 0.90 -23.96 4.75
CA ASN A 181 1.90 -24.97 5.07
C ASN A 181 3.31 -24.36 5.12
N ASP A 182 4.21 -24.99 5.88
CA ASP A 182 5.59 -24.51 6.04
C ASP A 182 6.45 -24.68 4.79
N ASP A 183 6.21 -25.74 4.00
CA ASP A 183 6.91 -26.03 2.74
C ASP A 183 6.27 -25.31 1.52
N GLY A 184 5.75 -24.10 1.73
CA GLY A 184 5.11 -23.32 0.68
C GLY A 184 6.09 -22.78 -0.38
N PRO A 185 5.60 -22.28 -1.51
CA PRO A 185 6.40 -21.58 -2.51
C PRO A 185 7.21 -20.41 -1.95
N GLN A 186 8.22 -19.94 -2.68
CA GLN A 186 9.13 -18.87 -2.22
C GLN A 186 8.39 -17.58 -1.83
N TYR A 187 7.32 -17.24 -2.55
CA TYR A 187 6.51 -16.06 -2.23
C TYR A 187 5.75 -16.20 -0.89
N CYS A 188 5.50 -17.43 -0.40
CA CYS A 188 4.96 -17.65 0.94
C CYS A 188 6.00 -17.39 2.01
N ILE A 189 7.27 -17.79 1.79
CA ILE A 189 8.38 -17.46 2.70
C ILE A 189 8.53 -15.95 2.79
N GLN A 190 8.51 -15.27 1.64
CA GLN A 190 8.52 -13.82 1.57
C GLN A 190 7.37 -13.20 2.38
N LEU A 191 6.12 -13.61 2.13
CA LEU A 191 4.96 -13.08 2.84
C LEU A 191 5.05 -13.29 4.36
N LYS A 192 5.53 -14.46 4.81
CA LYS A 192 5.71 -14.76 6.24
C LYS A 192 6.79 -13.89 6.91
N LYS A 193 7.76 -13.33 6.16
CA LYS A 193 8.70 -12.32 6.69
C LYS A 193 8.03 -10.97 6.97
N PHE A 194 6.98 -10.65 6.21
CA PHE A 194 6.17 -9.45 6.40
C PHE A 194 5.08 -9.65 7.46
N ILE A 195 4.42 -10.81 7.44
CA ILE A 195 3.33 -11.16 8.35
C ILE A 195 3.61 -12.57 8.92
N PRO A 196 4.39 -12.69 10.00
CA PRO A 196 4.71 -14.01 10.60
C PRO A 196 3.48 -14.80 11.02
N GLU A 197 2.42 -14.09 11.43
CA GLU A 197 1.14 -14.65 11.86
C GLU A 197 0.21 -15.07 10.71
N PHE A 198 0.63 -14.86 9.45
CA PHE A 198 -0.20 -15.11 8.27
C PHE A 198 -0.75 -16.55 8.21
N PRO A 199 0.02 -17.62 8.53
CA PRO A 199 -0.48 -19.00 8.45
C PRO A 199 -1.52 -19.35 9.52
N TYR A 200 -1.50 -18.64 10.66
CA TYR A 200 -2.31 -18.97 11.83
C TYR A 200 -3.62 -18.18 11.89
N ASN A 201 -3.65 -16.99 11.27
CA ASN A 201 -4.77 -16.07 11.38
C ASN A 201 -5.51 -15.91 10.04
N ARG A 202 -6.37 -16.87 9.74
CA ARG A 202 -7.28 -16.78 8.59
C ARG A 202 -8.36 -15.73 8.83
N LEU A 203 -8.43 -14.74 7.96
CA LEU A 203 -9.47 -13.72 7.99
C LEU A 203 -10.81 -14.27 7.48
N SER A 204 -11.91 -13.82 8.08
CA SER A 204 -13.25 -14.12 7.59
C SER A 204 -13.56 -13.36 6.30
N SER A 205 -14.37 -13.94 5.42
CA SER A 205 -14.79 -13.24 4.21
C SER A 205 -15.71 -12.06 4.55
N LEU A 206 -15.35 -10.86 4.10
CA LEU A 206 -16.16 -9.65 4.25
C LEU A 206 -17.29 -9.65 3.20
N GLN A 207 -18.31 -10.47 3.43
CA GLN A 207 -19.46 -10.57 2.54
C GLN A 207 -20.37 -9.33 2.62
N LEU A 208 -20.65 -8.74 1.46
CA LEU A 208 -21.69 -7.74 1.30
C LEU A 208 -23.09 -8.36 1.45
N GLY A 209 -24.04 -7.58 1.95
CA GLY A 209 -25.43 -8.01 2.06
C GLY A 209 -26.02 -8.37 0.69
N SER A 210 -26.79 -9.44 0.62
CA SER A 210 -27.43 -9.97 -0.59
C SER A 210 -28.35 -8.97 -1.34
N PHE A 211 -28.64 -7.81 -0.74
CA PHE A 211 -29.49 -6.77 -1.30
C PHE A 211 -28.93 -6.10 -2.58
N PHE A 212 -27.61 -6.10 -2.79
CA PHE A 212 -26.99 -5.35 -3.90
C PHE A 212 -26.83 -6.09 -5.23
N ARG A 213 -27.12 -7.40 -5.32
CA ARG A 213 -27.14 -8.09 -6.62
C ARG A 213 -28.15 -7.50 -7.62
N ARG A 214 -29.09 -6.63 -7.19
CA ARG A 214 -30.14 -6.04 -8.04
C ARG A 214 -29.73 -4.77 -8.80
N ASN A 215 -28.66 -4.06 -8.40
CA ASN A 215 -28.28 -2.79 -9.05
C ASN A 215 -27.21 -2.94 -10.15
N LEU A 216 -26.70 -4.14 -10.39
CA LEU A 216 -25.74 -4.44 -11.47
C LEU A 216 -26.33 -4.32 -12.89
N GLY A 217 -27.62 -3.99 -13.05
CA GLY A 217 -28.33 -4.03 -14.33
C GLY A 217 -29.00 -2.73 -14.79
N LYS A 218 -28.75 -1.57 -14.17
CA LYS A 218 -29.40 -0.30 -14.57
C LYS A 218 -28.43 0.85 -14.81
N ASN A 219 -27.40 0.63 -15.64
CA ASN A 219 -26.89 1.75 -16.45
C ASN A 219 -27.80 1.89 -17.67
N LYS A 220 -28.92 2.61 -17.48
CA LYS A 220 -29.65 3.20 -18.60
C LYS A 220 -29.09 4.61 -18.78
N VAL A 221 -28.41 4.79 -19.90
CA VAL A 221 -27.95 6.04 -20.50
C VAL A 221 -28.87 7.21 -20.14
N MET A 222 -28.32 8.23 -19.50
CA MET A 222 -28.87 9.58 -19.58
C MET A 222 -27.82 10.47 -20.23
N ASP A 223 -27.96 10.56 -21.54
CA ASP A 223 -27.42 11.61 -22.38
C ASP A 223 -28.07 12.93 -21.95
N HIS A 224 -27.27 13.87 -21.46
CA HIS A 224 -27.60 15.28 -21.44
C HIS A 224 -26.32 16.07 -21.71
N THR A 225 -26.08 16.29 -23.00
CA THR A 225 -25.63 17.57 -23.59
C THR A 225 -25.24 18.65 -22.57
N MET A 226 -23.93 18.85 -22.38
CA MET A 226 -23.40 20.04 -21.73
C MET A 226 -23.60 21.25 -22.64
N ASN A 227 -24.40 22.21 -22.19
CA ASN A 227 -24.44 23.55 -22.74
C ASN A 227 -23.74 24.53 -21.79
N SER A 228 -23.08 25.51 -22.38
CA SER A 228 -22.07 26.39 -21.77
C SER A 228 -22.65 27.46 -20.82
N SER A 229 -21.76 27.96 -19.96
CA SER A 229 -21.81 29.20 -19.15
C SER A 229 -22.53 29.18 -17.79
N MET A 230 -21.78 29.36 -16.70
CA MET A 230 -21.61 30.69 -16.07
C MET A 230 -20.55 30.66 -14.96
N ILE A 231 -19.84 31.79 -14.90
CA ILE A 231 -18.80 32.19 -13.94
C ILE A 231 -19.43 32.52 -12.59
N GLY A 232 -18.75 32.22 -11.49
CA GLY A 232 -19.06 32.78 -10.17
C GLY A 232 -18.10 32.33 -9.08
N ALA A 233 -17.07 33.13 -8.82
CA ALA A 233 -16.11 32.97 -7.73
C ALA A 233 -16.64 33.60 -6.43
N ILE A 234 -16.55 32.88 -5.30
CA ILE A 234 -16.42 33.36 -3.90
C ILE A 234 -15.86 32.13 -3.14
N GLY A 235 -14.73 32.08 -2.43
CA GLY A 235 -14.10 33.05 -1.54
C GLY A 235 -14.52 32.75 -0.09
N GLY A 236 -13.64 32.15 0.74
CA GLY A 236 -13.81 32.15 2.21
C GLY A 236 -13.40 30.89 2.95
N ASP A 237 -12.45 31.06 3.87
CA ASP A 237 -11.70 30.13 4.71
C ASP A 237 -12.48 29.31 5.79
N ILE A 238 -11.69 28.49 6.51
CA ILE A 238 -11.84 27.92 7.88
C ILE A 238 -12.56 26.55 7.89
N TYR A 239 -11.92 25.43 8.29
CA TYR A 239 -11.64 25.06 9.69
C TYR A 239 -10.50 24.04 9.86
N ASN A 240 -9.67 24.29 10.88
CA ASN A 240 -8.90 23.30 11.61
C ASN A 240 -9.82 22.19 12.15
N ASN A 241 -9.38 20.94 12.11
CA ASN A 241 -9.71 20.02 13.20
C ASN A 241 -8.66 18.93 13.34
N ASP A 242 -8.09 18.89 14.54
CA ASP A 242 -7.40 17.75 15.11
C ASP A 242 -8.32 16.52 15.04
N GLN A 243 -7.83 15.41 14.49
CA GLN A 243 -8.33 14.08 14.84
C GLN A 243 -7.16 13.13 15.06
N SER A 244 -6.93 12.85 16.34
CA SER A 244 -6.20 11.69 16.82
C SER A 244 -6.94 10.42 16.41
N TYR A 245 -6.51 9.77 15.32
CA TYR A 245 -6.90 8.40 15.04
C TYR A 245 -5.95 7.46 15.80
N ILE A 246 -6.50 6.82 16.83
CA ILE A 246 -5.87 5.68 17.51
C ILE A 246 -6.13 4.47 16.61
N GLY A 247 -5.22 4.22 15.66
CA GLY A 247 -5.14 2.94 14.99
C GLY A 247 -4.86 1.86 16.03
N ARG A 248 -5.70 0.82 16.09
CA ARG A 248 -5.41 -0.37 16.88
C ARG A 248 -4.31 -1.14 16.17
N HIS A 249 -3.07 -0.84 16.52
CA HIS A 249 -1.95 -1.71 16.18
C HIS A 249 -2.20 -3.10 16.77
N ARG A 250 -2.08 -4.14 15.95
CA ARG A 250 -1.85 -5.51 16.44
C ARG A 250 -0.45 -5.55 17.05
N TYR A 251 -0.33 -5.17 18.32
CA TYR A 251 0.91 -5.29 19.09
C TYR A 251 1.21 -6.76 19.34
N ASN A 252 2.36 -7.24 18.88
CA ASN A 252 2.97 -8.48 19.37
C ASN A 252 4.12 -8.11 20.32
N LEU A 253 3.90 -8.33 21.61
CA LEU A 253 4.95 -8.43 22.62
C LEU A 253 5.73 -9.73 22.36
N SER A 254 6.92 -9.63 21.78
CA SER A 254 7.87 -10.75 21.76
C SER A 254 8.52 -10.86 23.14
N TYR A 255 8.10 -11.86 23.90
CA TYR A 255 8.80 -12.33 25.09
C TYR A 255 9.94 -13.25 24.60
N SER A 256 11.19 -12.83 24.82
CA SER A 256 12.35 -13.71 24.70
C SER A 256 12.55 -14.41 26.06
N PRO A 257 12.56 -15.74 26.16
CA PRO A 257 13.24 -16.41 27.25
C PRO A 257 14.75 -16.44 26.99
N GLU A 258 15.49 -16.50 28.09
CA GLU A 258 16.95 -16.40 28.25
C GLU A 258 17.79 -17.39 27.43
#